data_AF-A0A432W2U1-F1
#
_entry.id   AF-A0A432W2U1-F1
#
_cell.length_a   1.000
_cell.length_b   1.000
_cell.length_c   1.000
_cell.angle_alpha   90.00
_cell.angle_beta   90.00
_cell.angle_gamma   90.00
#
_symmetry.space_group_name_H-M   'P 1'
#
loop_
_entity.id
_entity.type
_entity.pdbx_description
1 polymer ?
#
loop_
_entity_poly.entity_id
_entity_poly.type
_entity_poly.pdbx_seq_one_letter_code
_entity_poly.pdbx_strand_id
1 'polypeptide(L)'
;MSKSLIGKLDVLSVFIAWFLLLAFLIALCYGKLFAPPEASASHLVYIFGAFLGALVVHIVLALFNRCPHCNKCLTVQGFKPPHPASSGDWTKVVWHWFSGSIVCIHCGQRVNTNGL
;
A
#
# COMPACT_ATOMS: atom_id res chain seq x y z
N MET A 1 15.35 5.09 -14.14
CA MET A 1 14.51 5.46 -12.97
C MET A 1 15.34 5.27 -11.71
N SER A 2 15.45 6.26 -10.82
CA SER A 2 16.20 6.06 -9.57
C SER A 2 15.47 5.04 -8.70
N LYS A 3 16.22 4.19 -7.98
CA LYS A 3 15.61 3.23 -7.03
C LYS A 3 14.65 3.97 -6.10
N SER A 4 15.13 5.06 -5.49
CA SER A 4 14.37 6.06 -4.71
C SER A 4 12.95 6.36 -5.21
N LEU A 5 12.77 6.45 -6.54
CA LEU A 5 11.46 6.75 -7.14
C LEU A 5 10.52 5.55 -7.09
N ILE A 6 11.02 4.32 -7.30
CA ILE A 6 10.23 3.08 -7.25
C ILE A 6 9.62 2.89 -5.86
N GLY A 7 10.42 2.99 -4.81
CA GLY A 7 9.92 2.82 -3.44
C GLY A 7 8.85 3.86 -3.06
N LYS A 8 9.02 5.11 -3.50
CA LYS A 8 8.00 6.16 -3.31
C LYS A 8 6.71 5.87 -4.06
N LEU A 9 6.80 5.43 -5.32
CA LEU A 9 5.63 5.07 -6.13
C LEU A 9 4.91 3.85 -5.53
N ASP A 10 5.65 2.87 -5.01
CA ASP A 10 5.09 1.69 -4.33
C ASP A 10 4.21 2.13 -3.15
N VAL A 11 4.77 2.92 -2.23
CA VAL A 11 4.04 3.42 -1.06
C VAL A 11 2.88 4.33 -1.44
N LEU A 12 3.03 5.17 -2.46
CA LEU A 12 1.93 6.00 -2.97
C LEU A 12 0.79 5.15 -3.52
N SER A 13 1.09 4.06 -4.23
CA SER A 13 0.05 3.16 -4.74
C SER A 13 -0.76 2.50 -3.62
N VAL A 14 -0.12 2.20 -2.48
CA VAL A 14 -0.81 1.71 -1.27
C VAL A 14 -1.74 2.79 -0.70
N PHE A 15 -1.26 4.03 -0.54
CA PHE A 15 -2.11 5.13 -0.06
C PHE A 15 -3.32 5.38 -0.97
N ILE A 16 -3.12 5.33 -2.29
CA ILE A 16 -4.20 5.45 -3.27
C ILE A 16 -5.19 4.29 -3.12
N ALA A 17 -4.71 3.05 -2.96
CA ALA A 17 -5.57 1.89 -2.75
C ALA A 17 -6.41 2.02 -1.47
N TRP A 18 -5.81 2.46 -0.35
CA TRP A 18 -6.53 2.72 0.89
C TRP A 18 -7.60 3.81 0.73
N PHE A 19 -7.25 4.91 0.08
CA PHE A 19 -8.19 6.00 -0.19
C PHE A 19 -9.36 5.54 -1.05
N LEU A 20 -9.09 4.81 -2.14
CA LEU A 20 -10.13 4.28 -3.04
C LEU A 20 -11.03 3.27 -2.34
N LEU A 21 -10.47 2.39 -1.51
CA LEU A 21 -11.26 1.45 -0.71
C LEU A 21 -12.16 2.18 0.29
N LEU A 22 -11.64 3.20 0.98
CA LEU A 22 -12.44 4.04 1.87
C LEU A 22 -13.57 4.77 1.12
N ALA A 23 -13.25 5.38 -0.03
CA ALA A 23 -14.21 6.06 -0.88
C ALA A 23 -15.31 5.11 -1.38
N PHE A 24 -14.94 3.88 -1.76
CA PHE A 24 -15.88 2.83 -2.14
C PHE A 24 -16.85 2.50 -1.00
N LEU A 25 -16.33 2.28 0.22
CA LEU A 25 -17.16 1.95 1.38
C LEU A 25 -18.10 3.10 1.76
N ILE A 26 -17.64 4.35 1.70
CA ILE A 26 -18.48 5.53 1.93
C ILE A 26 -19.58 5.62 0.88
N ALA A 27 -19.25 5.48 -0.40
CA ALA A 27 -20.21 5.52 -1.50
C ALA A 27 -21.23 4.38 -1.41
N LEU A 28 -20.80 3.18 -1.02
CA LEU A 28 -21.67 2.02 -0.82
C LEU A 28 -22.65 2.25 0.33
N CYS A 29 -22.15 2.79 1.46
CA CYS A 29 -22.99 3.15 2.60
C CYS A 29 -24.02 4.23 2.23
N TYR A 30 -23.57 5.28 1.53
CA TYR A 30 -24.44 6.33 1.05
C TYR A 30 -25.52 5.80 0.10
N GLY A 31 -25.13 4.98 -0.89
CA GLY A 31 -26.05 4.36 -1.82
C GLY A 31 -27.09 3.48 -1.14
N LYS A 32 -26.70 2.75 -0.09
CA LYS A 32 -27.63 1.89 0.66
C LYS A 32 -28.63 2.66 1.51
N LEU A 33 -28.24 3.80 2.08
CA LEU A 33 -29.03 4.55 3.05
C LEU A 33 -29.86 5.67 2.42
N PHE A 34 -29.39 6.26 1.33
CA PHE A 34 -29.94 7.53 0.82
C PHE A 34 -30.27 7.54 -0.67
N ALA A 35 -29.78 6.58 -1.47
CA ALA A 35 -30.04 6.60 -2.91
C ALA A 35 -31.43 6.03 -3.25
N PRO A 36 -32.13 6.61 -4.25
CA PRO A 36 -33.38 6.04 -4.74
C PRO A 36 -33.14 4.66 -5.39
N PRO A 37 -34.16 3.77 -5.43
CA PRO A 37 -34.02 2.39 -5.92
C PRO A 37 -33.46 2.27 -7.35
N GLU A 38 -33.76 3.24 -8.20
CA GLU A 38 -33.36 3.31 -9.60
C GLU A 38 -31.99 3.98 -9.82
N ALA A 39 -31.30 4.41 -8.77
CA ALA A 39 -29.99 5.03 -8.89
C ALA A 39 -28.94 4.05 -9.46
N SER A 40 -28.17 4.52 -10.43
CA SER A 40 -27.08 3.73 -11.03
C SER A 40 -25.92 3.53 -10.05
N ALA A 41 -25.46 2.29 -9.94
CA ALA A 41 -24.27 1.90 -9.18
C ALA A 41 -22.97 1.94 -9.98
N SER A 42 -22.96 2.54 -11.19
CA SER A 42 -21.78 2.56 -12.07
C SER A 42 -20.54 3.19 -11.42
N HIS A 43 -20.74 4.23 -10.59
CA HIS A 43 -19.66 4.87 -9.83
C HIS A 43 -18.95 3.89 -8.88
N LEU A 44 -19.68 2.95 -8.24
CA LEU A 44 -19.08 1.93 -7.39
C LEU A 44 -18.17 0.99 -8.19
N VAL A 45 -18.60 0.62 -9.41
CA VAL A 45 -17.80 -0.20 -10.33
C VAL A 45 -16.51 0.53 -10.72
N TYR A 46 -16.58 1.81 -11.04
CA TYR A 46 -15.40 2.60 -11.40
C TYR A 46 -14.42 2.78 -10.23
N ILE A 47 -14.92 3.09 -9.03
CA ILE A 47 -14.06 3.24 -7.84
C ILE A 47 -13.39 1.89 -7.50
N PHE A 48 -14.14 0.80 -7.51
CA PHE A 48 -13.59 -0.53 -7.23
C PHE A 48 -12.61 -0.98 -8.31
N GLY A 49 -12.90 -0.71 -9.59
CA GLY A 49 -11.97 -0.95 -10.70
C GLY A 49 -10.67 -0.16 -10.54
N ALA A 50 -10.74 1.11 -10.15
CA ALA A 50 -9.56 1.92 -9.86
C ALA A 50 -8.76 1.36 -8.67
N PHE A 51 -9.43 0.87 -7.62
CA PHE A 51 -8.78 0.20 -6.50
C PHE A 51 -8.00 -1.04 -6.94
N LEU A 52 -8.60 -1.89 -7.79
CA LEU A 52 -7.91 -3.05 -8.36
C LEU A 52 -6.71 -2.63 -9.21
N GLY A 53 -6.84 -1.55 -9.99
CA GLY A 53 -5.71 -0.96 -10.73
C GLY A 53 -4.56 -0.55 -9.81
N ALA A 54 -4.85 0.17 -8.72
CA ALA A 54 -3.86 0.56 -7.72
C ALA A 54 -3.20 -0.65 -7.05
N LEU A 55 -3.97 -1.70 -6.76
CA LEU A 55 -3.44 -2.95 -6.21
C LEU A 55 -2.46 -3.64 -7.17
N VAL A 56 -2.78 -3.72 -8.46
CA VAL A 56 -1.88 -4.29 -9.47
C VAL A 56 -0.59 -3.48 -9.55
N VAL A 57 -0.69 -2.14 -9.54
CA VAL A 57 0.48 -1.25 -9.51
C VAL A 57 1.34 -1.52 -8.28
N HIS A 58 0.74 -1.62 -7.09
CA HIS A 58 1.44 -1.97 -5.85
C HIS A 58 2.16 -3.32 -5.97
N ILE A 59 1.47 -4.37 -6.44
CA ILE A 59 2.07 -5.71 -6.58
C ILE A 59 3.32 -5.64 -7.46
N VAL A 60 3.27 -4.95 -8.59
CA VAL A 60 4.42 -4.82 -9.50
C VAL A 60 5.55 -4.03 -8.85
N LEU A 61 5.25 -2.88 -8.24
CA LEU A 61 6.28 -2.01 -7.64
C LEU A 61 6.93 -2.66 -6.40
N ALA A 62 6.16 -3.37 -5.58
CA ALA A 62 6.63 -4.08 -4.41
C ALA A 62 7.68 -5.15 -4.76
N LEU A 63 7.62 -5.75 -5.96
CA LEU A 63 8.65 -6.70 -6.42
C LEU A 63 10.02 -6.06 -6.60
N PHE A 64 10.09 -4.74 -6.78
CA PHE A 64 11.34 -3.98 -6.91
C PHE A 64 11.72 -3.25 -5.63
N ASN A 65 10.76 -2.99 -4.74
CA ASN A 65 10.98 -2.34 -3.45
C ASN A 65 11.47 -3.35 -2.37
N ARG A 66 12.72 -3.79 -2.49
CA ARG A 66 13.30 -4.86 -1.67
C ARG A 66 14.32 -4.37 -0.65
N CYS A 67 14.38 -5.07 0.48
CA CYS A 67 15.41 -4.86 1.48
C CYS A 67 16.78 -5.29 0.94
N PRO A 68 17.84 -4.46 1.00
CA PRO A 68 19.17 -4.82 0.52
C PRO A 68 19.85 -5.92 1.36
N HIS A 69 19.36 -6.20 2.57
CA HIS A 69 19.96 -7.19 3.47
C HIS A 69 19.35 -8.60 3.35
N CYS A 70 18.03 -8.69 3.13
CA CYS A 70 17.33 -9.98 3.08
C CYS A 70 16.57 -10.22 1.77
N ASN A 71 16.60 -9.27 0.84
CA ASN A 71 15.98 -9.31 -0.48
C ASN A 71 14.46 -9.56 -0.50
N LYS A 72 13.78 -9.40 0.65
CA LYS A 72 12.31 -9.45 0.75
C LYS A 72 11.71 -8.07 0.49
N CYS A 73 10.50 -8.06 -0.06
CA CYS A 73 9.73 -6.84 -0.31
C CYS A 73 9.48 -6.11 1.00
N LEU A 74 9.66 -4.79 1.03
CA LEU A 74 9.55 -4.00 2.27
C LEU A 74 8.10 -3.74 2.67
N THR A 75 7.21 -3.67 1.69
CA THR A 75 5.79 -3.31 1.81
C THR A 75 4.86 -4.53 1.82
N VAL A 76 5.39 -5.75 1.86
CA VAL A 76 4.62 -7.01 1.87
C VAL A 76 5.09 -7.89 3.01
N GLN A 77 4.22 -8.26 3.93
CA GLN A 77 4.57 -9.09 5.10
C GLN A 77 4.51 -10.60 4.85
N GLY A 78 3.53 -11.07 4.05
CA GLY A 78 3.19 -12.49 3.98
C GLY A 78 2.63 -13.02 5.31
N PHE A 79 2.88 -14.29 5.63
CA PHE A 79 2.29 -14.98 6.78
C PHE A 79 3.15 -14.97 8.06
N LYS A 80 4.40 -14.54 7.98
CA LYS A 80 5.29 -14.52 9.15
C LYS A 80 5.00 -13.26 9.98
N PRO A 81 5.07 -13.34 11.32
CA PRO A 81 4.99 -12.15 12.15
C PRO A 81 6.18 -11.22 11.84
N PRO A 82 6.02 -9.89 12.02
CA PRO A 82 7.13 -8.97 11.86
C PRO A 82 8.26 -9.26 12.84
N HIS A 83 9.49 -8.96 12.41
CA HIS A 83 10.67 -9.10 13.24
C HIS A 83 10.54 -8.23 14.51
N PRO A 84 10.89 -8.72 15.71
CA PRO A 84 10.69 -7.98 16.98
C PRO A 84 11.36 -6.60 17.03
N ALA A 85 12.47 -6.42 16.29
CA ALA A 85 13.18 -5.14 16.19
C ALA A 85 12.50 -4.13 15.23
N SER A 86 11.52 -4.54 14.44
CA SER A 86 10.77 -3.64 13.56
C SER A 86 9.70 -2.88 14.33
N SER A 87 9.23 -1.76 13.77
CA SER A 87 8.22 -0.91 14.41
C SER A 87 6.78 -1.43 14.25
N GLY A 88 6.60 -2.66 13.77
CA GLY A 88 5.29 -3.28 13.52
C GLY A 88 5.24 -3.97 12.15
N ASP A 89 4.06 -3.98 11.55
CA ASP A 89 3.79 -4.65 10.27
C ASP A 89 4.16 -3.81 9.04
N TRP A 90 3.83 -4.33 7.86
CA TRP A 90 4.03 -3.64 6.58
C TRP A 90 3.30 -2.30 6.49
N THR A 91 2.19 -2.09 7.21
CA THR A 91 1.47 -0.81 7.19
C THR A 91 2.31 0.28 7.85
N LYS A 92 3.06 -0.06 8.91
CA LYS A 92 4.01 0.86 9.56
C LYS A 92 5.15 1.22 8.61
N VAL A 93 5.64 0.28 7.81
CA VAL A 93 6.64 0.57 6.77
C VAL A 93 6.12 1.61 5.77
N VAL A 94 4.88 1.44 5.27
CA VAL A 94 4.23 2.36 4.34
C VAL A 94 4.11 3.76 4.97
N TRP A 95 3.61 3.87 6.20
CA TRP A 95 3.48 5.15 6.91
C TRP A 95 4.82 5.86 7.16
N HIS A 96 5.87 5.10 7.49
CA HIS A 96 7.19 5.67 7.81
C HIS A 96 8.10 5.82 6.59
N TRP A 97 7.66 5.48 5.39
CA TRP A 97 8.51 5.49 4.20
C TRP A 97 9.21 6.84 3.96
N PHE A 98 8.46 7.93 4.11
CA PHE A 98 8.93 9.29 3.88
C PHE A 98 9.75 9.88 5.03
N SER A 99 9.98 9.12 6.12
CA SER A 99 10.88 9.54 7.20
C SER A 99 12.37 9.43 6.84
N GLY A 100 12.69 8.83 5.69
CA GLY A 100 14.06 8.59 5.21
C GLY A 100 14.71 7.31 5.73
N SER A 101 14.13 6.64 6.74
CA SER A 101 14.58 5.30 7.13
C SER A 101 13.47 4.47 7.76
N ILE A 102 13.51 3.16 7.52
CA ILE A 102 12.60 2.17 8.13
C ILE A 102 13.40 1.03 8.74
N VAL A 103 12.77 0.18 9.55
CA VAL A 103 13.33 -1.11 9.94
C VAL A 103 12.60 -2.22 9.19
N CYS A 104 13.34 -3.10 8.53
CA CYS A 104 12.76 -4.18 7.75
C CYS A 104 11.97 -5.14 8.65
N ILE A 105 10.70 -5.36 8.33
CA ILE A 105 9.80 -6.28 9.03
C ILE A 105 10.23 -7.75 8.95
N HIS A 106 11.21 -8.09 8.12
CA HIS A 106 11.65 -9.47 7.93
C HIS A 106 12.96 -9.82 8.63
N CYS A 107 13.92 -8.89 8.68
CA CYS A 107 15.27 -9.15 9.21
C CYS A 107 15.71 -8.15 10.28
N GLY A 108 14.89 -7.15 10.62
CA GLY A 108 15.21 -6.17 11.66
C GLY A 108 16.30 -5.17 11.30
N GLN A 109 16.84 -5.21 10.08
CA GLN A 109 17.86 -4.26 9.64
C GLN A 109 17.25 -2.91 9.28
N ARG A 110 17.94 -1.82 9.64
CA ARG A 110 17.56 -0.47 9.23
C ARG A 110 17.87 -0.29 7.74
N VAL A 111 16.94 0.34 7.04
CA VAL A 111 16.98 0.54 5.60
C VAL A 111 16.78 2.03 5.30
N ASN A 112 17.69 2.62 4.52
CA ASN A 112 17.58 3.99 4.03
C ASN A 112 16.63 4.04 2.83
N THR A 113 15.45 4.63 3.02
CA THR A 113 14.42 4.70 1.96
C THR A 113 14.73 5.75 0.89
N ASN A 114 15.63 6.71 1.16
CA ASN A 114 16.06 7.66 0.13
C ASN A 114 16.95 7.01 -0.93
N GLY A 115 17.59 5.88 -0.60
CA GLY A 115 18.40 5.09 -1.53
C GLY A 115 17.63 3.99 -2.28
N LEU A 116 16.32 3.84 -2.05
CA LEU A 116 15.54 2.67 -2.45
C LEU A 116 14.25 2.92 -3.22
#